data_AF-A0A2S0I732-F1
#
_entry.id   AF-A0A2S0I732-F1
#
_cell.length_a   1.000
_cell.length_b   1.000
_cell.length_c   1.000
_cell.angle_alpha   90.00
_cell.angle_beta   90.00
_cell.angle_gamma   90.00
#
_symmetry.space_group_name_H-M   'P 1'
#
loop_
_entity.id
_entity.type
_entity.pdbx_description
1 polymer ?
#
loop_
_entity_poly.entity_id
_entity_poly.type
_entity_poly.pdbx_seq_one_letter_code
_entity_poly.pdbx_strand_id
1 'polypeptide(L)'
;MPDTQFLLPGADATDTGRRERKRQQTLDHLSQTAWRLFEALGYDAVTMEQIAAQADVSKGTLYNHFPVKEALLAQRFHGELAGALTQLWPALQTLPTFAERLTRLLHASADWAESHRAYLGPYLRYRFATMHAGTQNDERHPRSGLHRVFAALIQNAQAAHQARSDMDAELLAHHLQFLYLGALLRWLDQPGASLQQEFDAAIALFVHGVAGSAA
;
A
#
# COMPACT_ATOMS: atom_id res chain seq x y z
N MET A 1 -0.80 20.30 -12.58
CA MET A 1 -1.56 19.12 -12.09
C MET A 1 -0.61 17.94 -12.17
N PRO A 2 -0.27 17.24 -11.08
CA PRO A 2 0.78 16.24 -11.15
C PRO A 2 0.28 15.01 -11.92
N ASP A 3 1.08 14.56 -12.88
CA ASP A 3 0.90 13.29 -13.57
C ASP A 3 0.87 12.14 -12.56
N THR A 4 0.23 11.03 -12.94
CA THR A 4 0.31 9.74 -12.22
C THR A 4 1.76 9.25 -12.04
N GLN A 5 2.75 9.90 -12.65
CA GLN A 5 4.18 9.70 -12.43
C GLN A 5 4.59 9.75 -10.95
N PHE A 6 3.92 10.53 -10.08
CA PHE A 6 4.24 10.52 -8.64
C PHE A 6 3.82 9.22 -7.92
N LEU A 7 2.88 8.45 -8.51
CA LEU A 7 2.45 7.14 -8.00
C LEU A 7 3.47 6.04 -8.32
N LEU A 8 4.41 6.28 -9.25
CA LEU A 8 5.43 5.32 -9.66
C LEU A 8 6.83 5.76 -9.17
N PRO A 9 7.67 4.85 -8.63
CA PRO A 9 9.06 5.19 -8.35
C PRO A 9 9.87 5.33 -9.66
N GLY A 10 10.60 6.44 -9.83
CA GLY A 10 11.83 6.48 -10.65
C GLY A 10 11.71 6.74 -12.16
N ALA A 11 11.12 7.85 -12.59
CA ALA A 11 11.13 8.27 -14.00
C ALA A 11 12.36 9.15 -14.33
N ASP A 12 13.52 8.54 -14.67
CA ASP A 12 14.60 9.20 -15.43
C ASP A 12 15.38 8.17 -16.30
N ALA A 13 15.50 8.43 -17.61
CA ALA A 13 16.00 7.50 -18.64
C ALA A 13 17.33 7.97 -19.26
N THR A 14 18.31 7.12 -19.57
CA THR A 14 18.27 6.26 -20.78
C THR A 14 19.14 5.00 -20.73
N ASP A 15 20.02 4.81 -19.72
CA ASP A 15 20.79 3.56 -19.50
C ASP A 15 20.52 2.92 -18.12
N THR A 16 20.33 3.75 -17.09
CA THR A 16 19.71 3.39 -15.81
C THR A 16 18.33 2.76 -16.02
N GLY A 17 17.52 3.31 -16.93
CA GLY A 17 16.18 2.82 -17.21
C GLY A 17 16.12 1.39 -17.76
N ARG A 18 17.10 0.91 -18.54
CA ARG A 18 17.09 -0.48 -19.05
C ARG A 18 17.45 -1.48 -17.95
N ARG A 19 18.47 -1.16 -17.15
CA ARG A 19 18.89 -1.98 -16.01
C ARG A 19 17.80 -2.02 -14.94
N GLU A 20 17.17 -0.89 -14.64
CA GLU A 20 16.09 -0.81 -13.67
C GLU A 20 14.83 -1.54 -14.14
N ARG A 21 14.43 -1.39 -15.41
CA ARG A 21 13.32 -2.20 -15.97
C ARG A 21 13.60 -3.69 -15.88
N LYS A 22 14.81 -4.13 -16.23
CA LYS A 22 15.19 -5.54 -16.14
C LYS A 22 15.16 -6.04 -14.69
N ARG A 23 15.66 -5.23 -13.75
CA ARG A 23 15.58 -5.51 -12.31
C ARG A 23 14.14 -5.64 -11.85
N GLN A 24 13.28 -4.68 -12.17
CA GLN A 24 11.86 -4.69 -11.81
C GLN A 24 11.15 -5.92 -12.39
N GLN A 25 11.40 -6.26 -13.66
CA GLN A 25 10.87 -7.48 -14.29
C GLN A 25 11.30 -8.75 -13.54
N THR A 26 12.54 -8.81 -13.06
CA THR A 26 13.01 -9.92 -12.22
C THR A 26 12.27 -9.95 -10.88
N LEU A 27 12.14 -8.83 -10.18
CA LEU A 27 11.44 -8.76 -8.89
C LEU A 27 9.96 -9.16 -9.03
N ASP A 28 9.30 -8.71 -10.09
CA ASP A 28 7.90 -9.03 -10.40
C ASP A 28 7.76 -10.51 -10.75
N HIS A 29 8.66 -11.07 -11.56
CA HIS A 29 8.66 -12.50 -11.87
C HIS A 29 8.81 -13.38 -10.62
N LEU A 30 9.74 -13.04 -9.73
CA LEU A 30 9.98 -13.78 -8.49
C LEU A 30 8.77 -13.69 -7.54
N SER A 31 8.24 -12.48 -7.32
CA SER A 31 7.08 -12.29 -6.44
C SER A 31 5.79 -12.90 -6.99
N GLN A 32 5.55 -12.83 -8.30
CA GLN A 32 4.44 -13.50 -8.98
C GLN A 32 4.56 -15.03 -8.87
N THR A 33 5.76 -15.58 -8.99
CA THR A 33 5.99 -17.02 -8.85
C THR A 33 5.75 -17.50 -7.43
N ALA A 34 6.23 -16.74 -6.44
CA ALA A 34 5.92 -16.99 -5.03
C ALA A 34 4.41 -16.92 -4.77
N TRP A 35 3.73 -15.90 -5.27
CA TRP A 35 2.28 -15.74 -5.12
C TRP A 35 1.49 -16.95 -5.64
N ARG A 36 1.80 -17.44 -6.84
CA ARG A 36 1.15 -18.65 -7.40
C ARG A 36 1.34 -19.87 -6.50
N LEU A 37 2.52 -20.04 -5.91
CA LEU A 37 2.77 -21.14 -4.98
C LEU A 37 1.99 -20.95 -3.67
N PHE A 38 1.91 -19.73 -3.15
CA PHE A 38 1.12 -19.42 -1.96
C PHE A 38 -0.36 -19.71 -2.16
N GLU A 39 -0.93 -19.33 -3.31
CA GLU A 39 -2.32 -19.63 -3.66
C GLU A 39 -2.58 -21.14 -3.82
N ALA A 40 -1.63 -21.88 -4.39
CA ALA A 40 -1.81 -23.31 -4.67
C ALA A 40 -1.60 -24.20 -3.45
N LEU A 41 -0.63 -23.87 -2.59
CA LEU A 41 -0.15 -24.75 -1.51
C LEU A 41 -0.39 -24.18 -0.11
N GLY A 42 -0.77 -22.91 0.00
CA GLY A 42 -0.87 -22.18 1.26
C GLY A 42 0.46 -21.53 1.66
N TYR A 43 0.38 -20.34 2.28
CA TYR A 43 1.54 -19.53 2.64
C TYR A 43 2.58 -20.25 3.51
N ASP A 44 2.12 -20.99 4.52
CA ASP A 44 3.00 -21.64 5.49
C ASP A 44 3.74 -22.85 4.91
N ALA A 45 3.12 -23.55 3.96
CA ALA A 45 3.67 -24.76 3.34
C ALA A 45 4.77 -24.48 2.31
N VAL A 46 4.81 -23.27 1.75
CA VAL A 46 5.78 -22.90 0.72
C VAL A 46 7.12 -22.49 1.33
N THR A 47 8.23 -22.98 0.76
CA THR A 47 9.60 -22.62 1.16
C THR A 47 10.29 -21.72 0.13
N MET A 48 11.34 -21.01 0.55
CA MET A 48 12.19 -20.22 -0.38
C MET A 48 12.83 -21.12 -1.45
N GLU A 49 13.15 -22.37 -1.10
CA GLU A 49 13.65 -23.40 -2.01
C GLU A 49 12.69 -23.71 -3.15
N GLN A 50 11.42 -23.95 -2.82
CA GLN A 50 10.39 -24.24 -3.82
C GLN A 50 10.19 -23.05 -4.75
N ILE A 51 10.22 -21.83 -4.20
CA ILE A 51 10.11 -20.60 -4.99
C ILE A 51 11.30 -20.47 -5.96
N ALA A 52 12.53 -20.67 -5.48
CA ALA A 52 13.73 -20.59 -6.31
C ALA A 52 13.70 -21.64 -7.44
N ALA A 53 13.32 -22.87 -7.13
CA ALA A 53 13.18 -23.94 -8.11
C ALA A 53 12.10 -23.63 -9.14
N GLN A 54 10.93 -23.13 -8.71
CA GLN A 54 9.82 -22.82 -9.60
C GLN A 54 10.09 -21.59 -10.49
N ALA A 55 10.91 -20.65 -10.02
CA ALA A 55 11.31 -19.45 -10.75
C ALA A 55 12.58 -19.65 -11.60
N ASP A 56 13.14 -20.87 -11.63
CA ASP A 56 14.37 -21.20 -12.37
C ASP A 56 15.57 -20.30 -12.01
N VAL A 57 15.77 -20.07 -10.71
CA VAL A 57 16.91 -19.30 -10.18
C VAL A 57 17.62 -20.04 -9.06
N SER A 58 18.89 -19.69 -8.82
CA SER A 58 19.61 -20.20 -7.65
C SER A 58 19.01 -19.66 -6.35
N LYS A 59 19.14 -20.41 -5.24
CA LYS A 59 18.76 -19.92 -3.90
C LYS A 59 19.45 -18.59 -3.58
N GLY A 60 20.76 -18.49 -3.87
CA GLY A 60 21.54 -17.27 -3.62
C GLY A 60 20.98 -16.07 -4.39
N THR A 61 20.57 -16.27 -5.64
CA THR A 61 19.90 -15.24 -6.44
C THR A 61 18.59 -14.79 -5.79
N LEU A 62 17.75 -15.72 -5.35
CA LEU A 62 16.50 -15.37 -4.68
C LEU A 62 16.75 -14.61 -3.38
N TYR A 63 17.62 -15.12 -2.50
CA TYR A 63 17.94 -14.48 -1.21
C TYR A 63 18.60 -13.10 -1.37
N ASN A 64 19.36 -12.88 -2.45
CA ASN A 64 19.92 -11.56 -2.76
C ASN A 64 18.82 -10.51 -3.05
N HIS A 65 17.70 -10.94 -3.63
CA HIS A 65 16.56 -10.05 -3.91
C HIS A 65 15.57 -9.98 -2.76
N PHE A 66 15.29 -11.12 -2.13
CA PHE A 66 14.26 -11.29 -1.12
C PHE A 66 14.79 -12.14 0.04
N PRO A 67 15.11 -11.53 1.19
CA PRO A 67 15.71 -12.26 2.30
C PRO A 67 14.72 -13.25 2.96
N VAL A 68 13.41 -13.01 2.84
CA VAL A 68 12.34 -13.78 3.47
C VAL A 68 11.09 -13.86 2.58
N LYS A 69 10.21 -14.84 2.86
CA LYS A 69 8.96 -15.04 2.09
C LYS A 69 8.04 -13.82 2.11
N GLU A 70 7.98 -13.12 3.23
CA GLU A 70 7.18 -11.92 3.42
C GLU A 70 7.63 -10.75 2.53
N ALA A 71 8.91 -10.70 2.15
CA ALA A 71 9.42 -9.69 1.23
C ALA A 71 8.83 -9.87 -0.18
N LEU A 72 8.64 -11.12 -0.61
CA LEU A 72 7.96 -11.44 -1.87
C LEU A 72 6.48 -11.07 -1.83
N LEU A 73 5.80 -11.34 -0.71
CA LEU A 73 4.42 -10.88 -0.50
C LEU A 73 4.31 -9.36 -0.57
N ALA A 74 5.21 -8.65 0.13
CA ALA A 74 5.20 -7.19 0.12
C ALA A 74 5.38 -6.62 -1.29
N GLN A 75 6.34 -7.15 -2.07
CA GLN A 75 6.53 -6.76 -3.48
C GLN A 75 5.25 -6.97 -4.31
N ARG A 76 4.63 -8.15 -4.17
CA ARG A 76 3.40 -8.49 -4.90
C ARG A 76 2.27 -7.51 -4.55
N PHE A 77 2.05 -7.26 -3.27
CA PHE A 77 0.99 -6.36 -2.79
C PHE A 77 1.22 -4.92 -3.18
N HIS A 78 2.46 -4.44 -3.17
CA HIS A 78 2.76 -3.07 -3.62
C HIS A 78 2.50 -2.91 -5.12
N GLY A 79 2.84 -3.91 -5.93
CA GLY A 79 2.52 -3.91 -7.36
C GLY A 79 1.01 -3.89 -7.64
N GLU A 80 0.24 -4.73 -6.94
CA GLU A 80 -1.22 -4.75 -7.06
C GLU A 80 -1.87 -3.43 -6.63
N LEU A 81 -1.48 -2.90 -5.47
CA LEU A 81 -1.99 -1.63 -4.97
C LEU A 81 -1.64 -0.47 -5.89
N ALA A 82 -0.42 -0.42 -6.43
CA ALA A 82 -0.01 0.61 -7.39
C ALA A 82 -0.82 0.53 -8.70
N GLY A 83 -1.06 -0.68 -9.21
CA GLY A 83 -1.91 -0.92 -10.38
C GLY A 83 -3.36 -0.50 -10.14
N ALA A 84 -3.93 -0.91 -9.01
CA ALA A 84 -5.30 -0.55 -8.62
C ALA A 84 -5.46 0.96 -8.43
N LEU A 85 -4.49 1.62 -7.78
CA LEU A 85 -4.48 3.08 -7.61
C LEU A 85 -4.42 3.81 -8.96
N THR A 86 -3.59 3.34 -9.89
CA THR A 86 -3.49 3.94 -11.23
C THR A 86 -4.83 3.90 -11.96
N GLN A 87 -5.59 2.80 -11.82
CA GLN A 87 -6.92 2.65 -12.41
C GLN A 87 -7.98 3.48 -11.68
N LEU A 88 -7.89 3.58 -10.35
CA LEU A 88 -8.86 4.27 -9.52
C LEU A 88 -8.71 5.79 -9.57
N TRP A 89 -7.49 6.30 -9.77
CA TRP A 89 -7.16 7.71 -9.65
C TRP A 89 -8.05 8.64 -10.51
N PRO A 90 -8.32 8.37 -11.81
CA PRO A 90 -9.20 9.21 -12.60
C PRO A 90 -10.62 9.32 -12.04
N ALA A 91 -11.16 8.23 -11.49
CA ALA A 91 -12.49 8.22 -10.89
C ALA A 91 -12.55 9.01 -9.57
N LEU A 92 -11.44 9.08 -8.81
CA LEU A 92 -11.38 9.96 -7.63
C LEU A 92 -11.47 11.43 -8.03
N GLN A 93 -10.95 11.82 -9.19
CA GLN A 93 -10.98 13.21 -9.65
C GLN A 93 -12.39 13.69 -10.01
N THR A 94 -13.33 12.78 -10.31
CA THR A 94 -14.71 13.15 -10.67
C THR A 94 -15.61 13.35 -9.45
N LEU A 95 -15.18 12.94 -8.26
CA LEU A 95 -15.96 13.09 -7.03
C LEU A 95 -15.86 14.54 -6.50
N PRO A 96 -16.95 15.16 -6.02
CA PRO A 96 -16.93 16.58 -5.69
C PRO A 96 -16.19 16.91 -4.39
N THR A 97 -16.24 16.04 -3.37
CA THR A 97 -15.70 16.33 -2.04
C THR A 97 -14.48 15.49 -1.67
N PHE A 98 -13.67 15.99 -0.73
CA PHE A 98 -12.58 15.24 -0.12
C PHE A 98 -13.06 13.96 0.58
N ALA A 99 -14.19 14.03 1.30
CA ALA A 99 -14.76 12.89 2.00
C ALA A 99 -15.13 11.75 1.02
N GLU A 100 -15.84 12.05 -0.07
CA GLU A 100 -16.20 11.03 -1.08
C GLU A 100 -14.97 10.41 -1.73
N ARG A 101 -13.95 11.22 -2.05
CA ARG A 101 -12.67 10.72 -2.57
C ARG A 101 -12.01 9.74 -1.61
N LEU A 102 -11.96 10.10 -0.33
CA LEU A 102 -11.35 9.27 0.70
C LEU A 102 -12.16 7.99 0.93
N THR A 103 -13.49 8.06 1.01
CA THR A 103 -14.39 6.91 1.11
C THR A 103 -14.18 5.96 -0.06
N ARG A 104 -14.18 6.46 -1.30
CA ARG A 104 -14.00 5.61 -2.48
C ARG A 104 -12.64 4.91 -2.48
N LEU A 105 -11.58 5.61 -2.09
CA LEU A 105 -10.24 5.04 -1.97
C LEU A 105 -10.18 3.95 -0.88
N LEU A 106 -10.69 4.23 0.32
CA LEU A 106 -10.64 3.30 1.44
C LEU A 106 -11.55 2.09 1.23
N HIS A 107 -12.72 2.24 0.59
CA HIS A 107 -13.56 1.11 0.21
C HIS A 107 -12.87 0.19 -0.80
N ALA A 108 -12.21 0.75 -1.83
CA ALA A 108 -11.42 -0.06 -2.75
C ALA A 108 -10.27 -0.79 -2.03
N SER A 109 -9.64 -0.13 -1.04
CA SER A 109 -8.65 -0.78 -0.19
C SER A 109 -9.25 -1.86 0.71
N ALA A 110 -10.50 -1.70 1.16
CA ALA A 110 -11.20 -2.70 1.97
C ALA A 110 -11.48 -3.95 1.15
N ASP A 111 -12.01 -3.80 -0.07
CA ASP A 111 -12.29 -4.92 -0.98
C ASP A 111 -11.01 -5.72 -1.28
N TRP A 112 -9.89 -5.02 -1.50
CA TRP A 112 -8.59 -5.66 -1.70
C TRP A 112 -8.12 -6.37 -0.42
N ALA A 113 -8.20 -5.72 0.74
CA ALA A 113 -7.77 -6.33 2.00
C ALA A 113 -8.63 -7.54 2.40
N GLU A 114 -9.94 -7.49 2.17
CA GLU A 114 -10.86 -8.60 2.43
C GLU A 114 -10.53 -9.83 1.57
N SER A 115 -10.20 -9.63 0.29
CA SER A 115 -9.75 -10.73 -0.60
C SER A 115 -8.36 -11.29 -0.24
N HIS A 116 -7.55 -10.55 0.51
CA HIS A 116 -6.19 -10.93 0.91
C HIS A 116 -6.04 -11.21 2.41
N ARG A 117 -7.15 -11.34 3.16
CA ARG A 117 -7.15 -11.38 4.63
C ARG A 117 -6.13 -12.34 5.23
N ALA A 118 -6.02 -13.55 4.67
CA ALA A 118 -5.11 -14.60 5.16
C ALA A 118 -3.62 -14.22 5.11
N TYR A 119 -3.24 -13.30 4.23
CA TYR A 119 -1.85 -12.91 3.98
C TYR A 119 -1.47 -11.57 4.62
N LEU A 120 -2.46 -10.80 5.09
CA LEU A 120 -2.23 -9.49 5.70
C LEU A 120 -1.47 -9.58 7.03
N GLY A 121 -1.67 -10.64 7.81
CA GLY A 121 -0.92 -10.87 9.04
C GLY A 121 0.60 -10.96 8.81
N PRO A 122 1.08 -11.92 7.98
CA PRO A 122 2.48 -12.02 7.59
C PRO A 122 3.03 -10.73 6.97
N TYR A 123 2.27 -10.08 6.10
CA TYR A 123 2.64 -8.80 5.50
C TYR A 123 2.85 -7.70 6.55
N LEU A 124 1.91 -7.51 7.48
CA LEU A 124 2.02 -6.50 8.53
C LEU A 124 3.17 -6.79 9.48
N ARG A 125 3.40 -8.05 9.85
CA ARG A 125 4.55 -8.47 10.66
C ARG A 125 5.86 -8.04 10.01
N TYR A 126 6.02 -8.31 8.72
CA TYR A 126 7.20 -7.90 7.97
C TYR A 126 7.33 -6.38 7.87
N ARG A 127 6.22 -5.67 7.62
CA ARG A 127 6.21 -4.20 7.58
C ARG A 127 6.62 -3.57 8.91
N PHE A 128 6.23 -4.15 10.04
CA PHE A 128 6.68 -3.69 11.36
C PHE A 128 8.13 -4.06 11.64
N ALA A 129 8.56 -5.28 11.32
CA ALA A 129 9.94 -5.73 11.53
C ALA A 129 10.95 -4.92 10.70
N THR A 130 10.53 -4.41 9.55
CA THR A 130 11.35 -3.57 8.65
C THR A 130 11.12 -2.08 8.85
N MET A 131 10.31 -1.68 9.84
CA MET A 131 10.07 -0.29 10.20
C MET A 131 11.31 0.29 10.91
N HIS A 132 12.28 0.74 10.14
CA HIS A 132 13.46 1.40 10.70
C HIS A 132 13.18 2.89 10.94
N ALA A 133 13.50 3.36 12.14
CA ALA A 133 13.53 4.78 12.46
C ALA A 133 14.69 5.43 11.71
N GLY A 134 14.43 6.15 10.60
CA GLY A 134 15.38 7.15 10.12
C GLY A 134 15.67 7.24 8.61
N THR A 135 15.22 6.33 7.76
CA THR A 135 15.42 6.48 6.30
C THR A 135 14.07 6.46 5.58
N GLN A 136 13.59 7.65 5.17
CA GLN A 136 12.39 7.79 4.34
C GLN A 136 12.54 7.16 2.93
N ASN A 137 13.74 6.65 2.61
CA ASN A 137 14.09 6.12 1.30
C ASN A 137 14.95 4.85 1.41
N ASP A 138 14.51 3.86 2.19
CA ASP A 138 15.12 2.53 2.10
C ASP A 138 14.64 1.84 0.82
N GLU A 139 15.43 1.97 -0.25
CA GLU A 139 15.20 1.28 -1.54
C GLU A 139 15.11 -0.25 -1.38
N ARG A 140 15.60 -0.81 -0.27
CA ARG A 140 15.52 -2.25 0.00
C ARG A 140 14.14 -2.66 0.50
N HIS A 141 13.37 -1.73 1.07
CA HIS A 141 12.04 -1.96 1.63
C HIS A 141 11.07 -0.87 1.17
N PRO A 142 10.70 -0.85 -0.13
CA PRO A 142 9.77 0.12 -0.67
C PRO A 142 8.44 0.09 0.11
N ARG A 143 7.82 1.25 0.28
CA ARG A 143 6.50 1.39 0.90
C ARG A 143 5.42 1.30 -0.18
N SER A 144 4.22 0.90 0.20
CA SER A 144 3.04 0.80 -0.68
C SER A 144 2.58 2.11 -1.36
N GLY A 145 3.23 3.24 -1.09
CA GLY A 145 2.84 4.55 -1.65
C GLY A 145 1.58 5.18 -1.05
N LEU A 146 0.84 4.47 -0.19
CA LEU A 146 -0.43 4.94 0.37
C LEU A 146 -0.33 6.30 1.09
N HIS A 147 0.76 6.53 1.84
CA HIS A 147 1.04 7.82 2.47
C HIS A 147 1.07 8.97 1.46
N ARG A 148 1.74 8.76 0.32
CA ARG A 148 1.85 9.75 -0.76
C ARG A 148 0.49 10.04 -1.39
N VAL A 149 -0.35 9.01 -1.53
CA VAL A 149 -1.73 9.15 -2.01
C VAL A 149 -2.55 10.01 -1.05
N PHE A 150 -2.46 9.72 0.26
CA PHE A 150 -3.13 10.52 1.28
C PHE A 150 -2.67 11.98 1.28
N ALA A 151 -1.36 12.22 1.26
CA ALA A 151 -0.80 13.56 1.19
C ALA A 151 -1.31 14.31 -0.05
N ALA A 152 -1.33 13.67 -1.23
CA ALA A 152 -1.83 14.30 -2.46
C ALA A 152 -3.33 14.62 -2.38
N LEU A 153 -4.17 13.73 -1.84
CA LEU A 153 -5.60 14.00 -1.65
C LEU A 153 -5.84 15.16 -0.67
N ILE A 154 -5.07 15.22 0.41
CA ILE A 154 -5.17 16.28 1.42
C ILE A 154 -4.69 17.62 0.85
N GLN A 155 -3.56 17.65 0.13
CA GLN A 155 -3.07 18.86 -0.53
C GLN A 155 -4.09 19.42 -1.52
N ASN A 156 -4.72 18.55 -2.33
CA ASN A 156 -5.79 18.96 -3.25
C ASN A 156 -7.00 19.49 -2.50
N ALA A 157 -7.39 18.88 -1.38
CA ALA A 157 -8.49 19.36 -0.56
C ALA A 157 -8.19 20.72 0.10
N GLN A 158 -6.96 20.95 0.56
CA GLN A 158 -6.53 22.24 1.11
C GLN A 158 -6.54 23.33 0.04
N ALA A 159 -6.01 23.04 -1.16
CA ALA A 159 -6.01 23.97 -2.29
C ALA A 159 -7.43 24.33 -2.76
N ALA A 160 -8.38 23.40 -2.64
CA ALA A 160 -9.79 23.61 -2.94
C ALA A 160 -10.60 24.17 -1.75
N HIS A 161 -9.96 24.53 -0.63
CA HIS A 161 -10.61 24.99 0.60
C HIS A 161 -11.65 23.99 1.18
N GLN A 162 -11.48 22.70 0.90
CA GLN A 162 -12.30 21.59 1.40
C GLN A 162 -11.74 20.94 2.67
N ALA A 163 -10.53 21.30 3.09
CA ALA A 163 -9.88 20.79 4.28
C ALA A 163 -9.16 21.92 5.04
N ARG A 164 -8.94 21.71 6.34
CA ARG A 164 -8.20 22.64 7.20
C ARG A 164 -6.78 22.86 6.67
N SER A 165 -6.31 24.10 6.69
CA SER A 165 -4.98 24.49 6.19
C SER A 165 -4.04 25.00 7.28
N ASP A 166 -4.47 24.98 8.54
CA ASP A 166 -3.66 25.29 9.71
C ASP A 166 -2.71 24.15 10.12
N MET A 167 -2.86 22.97 9.52
CA MET A 167 -1.98 21.82 9.68
C MET A 167 -1.35 21.42 8.35
N ASP A 168 -0.09 21.00 8.40
CA ASP A 168 0.63 20.52 7.23
C ASP A 168 0.01 19.22 6.66
N ALA A 169 -0.03 19.12 5.33
CA ALA A 169 -0.64 17.98 4.65
C ALA A 169 0.09 16.65 4.92
N GLU A 170 1.42 16.66 5.09
CA GLU A 170 2.19 15.47 5.44
C GLU A 170 1.83 15.00 6.85
N LEU A 171 1.67 15.93 7.80
CA LEU A 171 1.23 15.59 9.16
C LEU A 171 -0.17 14.96 9.14
N LEU A 172 -1.11 15.55 8.41
CA LEU A 172 -2.47 15.02 8.24
C LEU A 172 -2.44 13.63 7.59
N ALA A 173 -1.60 13.41 6.57
CA ALA A 173 -1.43 12.12 5.91
C ALA A 173 -0.89 11.04 6.85
N HIS A 174 0.07 11.38 7.73
CA HIS A 174 0.57 10.46 8.76
C HIS A 174 -0.54 10.05 9.73
N HIS A 175 -1.35 10.99 10.20
CA HIS A 175 -2.48 10.68 11.09
C HIS A 175 -3.52 9.79 10.40
N LEU A 176 -3.86 10.10 9.15
CA LEU A 176 -4.77 9.27 8.35
C LEU A 176 -4.20 7.86 8.15
N GLN A 177 -2.90 7.72 7.91
CA GLN A 177 -2.25 6.41 7.82
C GLN A 177 -2.36 5.61 9.13
N PHE A 178 -2.24 6.26 10.29
CA PHE A 178 -2.43 5.56 11.57
C PHE A 178 -3.88 5.15 11.80
N LEU A 179 -4.85 5.98 11.43
CA LEU A 179 -6.26 5.62 11.49
C LEU A 179 -6.57 4.42 10.57
N TYR A 180 -6.05 4.44 9.34
CA TYR A 180 -6.14 3.34 8.40
C TYR A 180 -5.55 2.04 8.99
N LEU A 181 -4.34 2.11 9.56
CA LEU A 181 -3.68 0.95 10.16
C LEU A 181 -4.45 0.43 11.38
N GLY A 182 -4.97 1.33 12.22
CA GLY A 182 -5.78 0.97 13.40
C GLY A 182 -7.08 0.26 13.00
N ALA A 183 -7.80 0.79 12.01
CA ALA A 183 -8.99 0.18 11.42
C ALA A 183 -8.68 -1.23 10.86
N LEU A 184 -7.59 -1.36 10.10
CA LEU A 184 -7.15 -2.64 9.54
C LEU A 184 -6.81 -3.67 10.62
N LEU A 185 -6.08 -3.27 11.66
CA LEU A 185 -5.71 -4.15 12.78
C LEU A 185 -6.95 -4.58 13.57
N ARG A 186 -7.88 -3.66 13.83
CA ARG A 186 -9.14 -3.97 14.52
C ARG A 186 -10.00 -4.95 13.72
N TRP A 187 -10.11 -4.74 12.42
CA TRP A 187 -10.80 -5.68 11.53
C TRP A 187 -10.15 -7.06 11.50
N LEU A 188 -8.82 -7.15 11.48
CA LEU A 188 -8.11 -8.43 11.50
C LEU A 188 -8.38 -9.21 12.80
N ASP A 189 -8.42 -8.51 13.94
CA ASP A 189 -8.66 -9.08 15.27
C ASP A 189 -10.13 -9.49 15.51
N GLN A 190 -11.08 -8.92 14.75
CA GLN A 190 -12.51 -9.17 14.93
C GLN A 190 -13.09 -10.06 13.81
N PRO A 191 -13.41 -11.34 14.09
CA PRO A 191 -14.10 -12.20 13.12
C PRO A 191 -15.47 -11.63 12.73
N GLY A 192 -15.75 -11.54 11.43
CA GLY A 192 -17.04 -11.08 10.90
C GLY A 192 -17.21 -9.55 10.83
N ALA A 193 -16.20 -8.76 11.25
CA ALA A 193 -16.22 -7.31 11.04
C ALA A 193 -16.09 -6.95 9.55
N SER A 194 -16.74 -5.86 9.14
CA SER A 194 -16.59 -5.27 7.80
C SER A 194 -15.48 -4.22 7.82
N LEU A 195 -14.48 -4.36 6.95
CA LEU A 195 -13.39 -3.37 6.88
C LEU A 195 -13.87 -2.04 6.29
N GLN A 196 -14.89 -2.06 5.44
CA GLN A 196 -15.53 -0.83 4.98
C GLN A 196 -16.12 -0.02 6.15
N GLN A 197 -16.83 -0.68 7.08
CA GLN A 197 -17.39 0.00 8.27
C GLN A 197 -16.30 0.56 9.20
N GLU A 198 -15.19 -0.17 9.36
CA GLU A 198 -14.01 0.33 10.08
C GLU A 198 -13.47 1.62 9.46
N PHE A 199 -13.34 1.63 8.13
CA PHE A 199 -12.85 2.78 7.40
C PHE A 199 -13.85 3.93 7.41
N ASP A 200 -15.16 3.69 7.34
CA ASP A 200 -16.17 4.74 7.44
C ASP A 200 -16.07 5.46 8.79
N ALA A 201 -15.89 4.72 9.90
CA ALA A 201 -15.67 5.30 11.21
C ALA A 201 -14.37 6.11 11.29
N ALA A 202 -13.28 5.58 10.71
CA ALA A 202 -11.99 6.27 10.64
C ALA A 202 -12.08 7.57 9.82
N ILE A 203 -12.80 7.55 8.69
CA ILE A 203 -13.05 8.72 7.84
C ILE A 203 -13.87 9.75 8.59
N ALA A 204 -14.98 9.35 9.23
CA ALA A 204 -15.82 10.26 9.98
C ALA A 204 -15.01 10.99 11.07
N LEU A 205 -14.18 10.25 11.81
CA LEU A 205 -13.27 10.81 12.81
C LEU A 205 -12.25 11.76 12.20
N PHE A 206 -11.66 11.42 11.06
CA PHE A 206 -10.64 12.23 10.41
C PHE A 206 -11.22 13.53 9.80
N VAL A 207 -12.40 13.44 9.18
CA VAL A 207 -13.05 14.56 8.49
C VAL A 207 -13.73 15.51 9.48
N HIS A 208 -14.37 14.99 10.53
CA HIS A 208 -15.17 15.79 11.45
C HIS A 208 -14.53 16.00 12.83
N GLY A 209 -13.53 15.21 13.22
CA GLY A 209 -12.96 15.23 14.56
C GLY A 209 -13.91 14.64 15.62
N VAL A 210 -13.44 14.58 16.88
CA VAL A 210 -14.23 14.05 18.02
C VAL A 210 -15.18 15.09 18.60
N ALA A 211 -14.77 16.35 18.63
CA ALA A 211 -15.65 17.45 19.00
C ALA A 211 -16.51 17.75 17.76
N GLY A 212 -17.79 17.38 17.80
CA GLY A 212 -18.75 17.78 16.76
C GLY A 212 -18.69 19.30 16.57
N SER A 213 -18.81 19.77 15.32
CA SER A 213 -18.74 21.19 14.96
C SER A 213 -19.42 22.03 16.03
N ALA A 214 -18.65 22.78 16.81
CA ALA A 214 -19.21 23.70 17.78
C ALA A 214 -20.12 24.66 17.00
N ALA A 215 -21.41 24.66 17.37
CA ALA A 215 -22.43 25.53 16.82
C ALA A 215 -22.08 27.01 17.07
#